data_AF-A0A6P5D7W4-F1
#
_entry.id   AF-A0A6P5D7W4-F1
#
_cell.length_a   1.000
_cell.length_b   1.000
_cell.length_c   1.000
_cell.angle_alpha   90.00
_cell.angle_beta   90.00
_cell.angle_gamma   90.00
#
_symmetry.space_group_name_H-M   'P 1'
#
loop_
_entity.id
_entity.type
_entity.pdbx_description
1 polymer ?
#
loop_
_entity_poly.entity_id
_entity_poly.type
_entity_poly.pdbx_seq_one_letter_code
_entity_poly.pdbx_strand_id
1 'polypeptide(L)'
;MLRRECGSLIQPGGPSRPPTRRTDLGPLPCLPSPGFAFPDWAYKPESSPGSRQIQLWHFILELLQKEEYQGVIAWQGDYGEFVIKDPDEVARLWGIRKCKPHMNYDKLSRALR
;
A
#
# COMPACT_ATOMS: atom_id res chain seq x y z
N MET A 1 7.83 -34.38 10.55
CA MET A 1 8.19 -32.95 10.40
C MET A 1 9.14 -32.83 9.23
N LEU A 2 8.67 -32.27 8.12
CA LEU A 2 9.31 -32.35 6.80
C LEU A 2 10.50 -31.39 6.72
N ARG A 3 11.73 -31.90 6.92
CA ARG A 3 12.94 -31.28 6.36
C ARG A 3 13.21 -31.95 5.02
N ARG A 4 13.14 -31.19 3.93
CA ARG A 4 13.71 -31.61 2.65
C ARG A 4 14.99 -30.81 2.42
N GLU A 5 16.10 -31.49 2.60
CA GLU A 5 17.35 -31.18 1.92
C GLU A 5 17.17 -31.45 0.42
N CYS A 6 17.74 -30.60 -0.43
CA CYS A 6 17.96 -30.91 -1.84
C CYS A 6 19.42 -30.55 -2.15
N GLY A 7 20.20 -31.58 -2.46
CA GLY A 7 21.61 -31.48 -2.75
C GLY A 7 21.92 -30.97 -4.16
N SER A 8 23.08 -30.31 -4.23
CA SER A 8 24.18 -30.51 -5.20
C SER A 8 23.88 -30.52 -6.71
N LEU A 9 24.44 -29.53 -7.44
CA LEU A 9 25.30 -29.78 -8.61
C LEU A 9 26.13 -28.53 -8.99
N ILE A 10 27.45 -28.67 -8.98
CA ILE A 10 28.45 -27.73 -9.52
C ILE A 10 28.50 -27.89 -11.06
N GLN A 11 28.68 -26.82 -11.84
CA GLN A 11 29.60 -26.78 -13.01
C GLN A 11 29.98 -25.34 -13.45
N PRO A 12 31.16 -25.16 -14.11
CA PRO A 12 31.85 -23.87 -14.31
C PRO A 12 31.90 -23.37 -15.78
N GLY A 13 32.23 -22.07 -15.99
CA GLY A 13 32.84 -21.53 -17.22
C GLY A 13 31.91 -21.03 -18.36
N GLY A 14 32.13 -19.78 -18.83
CA GLY A 14 31.40 -19.11 -19.95
C GLY A 14 31.73 -19.67 -21.37
N PRO A 15 31.28 -19.07 -22.51
CA PRO A 15 31.56 -17.67 -22.91
C PRO A 15 30.51 -16.92 -23.81
N SER A 16 30.81 -15.64 -24.10
CA SER A 16 30.56 -14.86 -25.35
C SER A 16 29.15 -14.33 -25.80
N ARG A 17 29.04 -12.99 -25.71
CA ARG A 17 28.52 -11.93 -26.65
C ARG A 17 27.00 -11.72 -26.97
N PRO A 18 26.55 -10.44 -27.13
CA PRO A 18 25.15 -10.01 -27.44
C PRO A 18 24.95 -9.70 -28.97
N PRO A 19 23.74 -9.44 -29.53
CA PRO A 19 23.07 -8.11 -29.45
C PRO A 19 21.51 -8.03 -29.63
N THR A 20 20.95 -6.88 -29.21
CA THR A 20 19.74 -6.14 -29.70
C THR A 20 18.32 -6.74 -29.74
N ARG A 21 17.43 -6.09 -28.96
CA ARG A 21 16.04 -5.59 -29.24
C ARG A 21 15.11 -6.46 -30.13
N ARG A 22 13.84 -6.70 -29.77
CA ARG A 22 12.79 -5.66 -29.61
C ARG A 22 11.46 -6.27 -29.12
N THR A 23 10.67 -5.44 -28.43
CA THR A 23 9.19 -5.42 -28.34
C THR A 23 8.46 -6.49 -27.52
N ASP A 24 8.13 -6.15 -26.27
CA ASP A 24 6.80 -6.43 -25.71
C ASP A 24 6.28 -5.13 -25.05
N LEU A 25 5.30 -4.51 -25.71
CA LEU A 25 4.64 -3.29 -25.24
C LEU A 25 3.53 -3.69 -24.27
N GLY A 26 3.88 -3.82 -22.98
CA GLY A 26 2.90 -3.78 -21.90
C GLY A 26 2.32 -2.37 -21.75
N PRO A 27 1.08 -2.23 -21.23
CA PRO A 27 0.43 -0.93 -21.08
C PRO A 27 1.24 -0.04 -20.13
N LEU A 28 1.78 1.05 -20.67
CA LEU A 28 2.59 2.02 -19.94
C LEU A 28 1.72 2.70 -18.87
N PRO A 29 2.11 2.71 -17.57
CA PRO A 29 1.52 3.61 -16.60
C PRO A 29 1.82 5.05 -17.03
N CYS A 30 0.82 5.91 -16.94
CA CYS A 30 0.89 7.33 -17.28
C CYS A 30 2.09 7.98 -16.59
N LEU A 31 3.11 8.35 -17.38
CA LEU A 31 4.24 9.14 -16.89
C LEU A 31 3.72 10.51 -16.44
N PRO A 32 3.94 10.92 -15.17
CA PRO A 32 3.74 12.31 -14.78
C PRO A 32 4.80 13.18 -15.47
N SER A 33 4.39 14.40 -15.83
CA SER A 33 5.14 15.39 -16.59
C SER A 33 6.58 15.63 -16.09
N PRO A 34 7.55 15.92 -16.97
CA PRO A 34 8.92 16.22 -16.58
C PRO A 34 8.98 17.64 -15.99
N GLY A 35 8.84 17.74 -14.66
CA GLY A 35 8.96 19.02 -13.96
C GLY A 35 9.27 18.90 -12.47
N PHE A 36 8.77 17.86 -11.79
CA PHE A 36 9.09 17.56 -10.39
C PHE A 36 9.10 16.04 -10.18
N ALA A 37 10.21 15.38 -10.53
CA ALA A 37 10.43 13.99 -10.19
C ALA A 37 10.90 13.90 -8.73
N PHE A 38 10.00 13.54 -7.82
CA PHE A 38 10.39 13.13 -6.48
C PHE A 38 11.19 11.81 -6.57
N PRO A 39 12.22 11.59 -5.75
CA PRO A 39 13.08 10.42 -5.90
C PRO A 39 12.32 9.12 -5.55
N ASP A 40 12.79 7.95 -6.02
CA ASP A 40 12.13 6.64 -5.87
C ASP A 40 11.76 6.27 -4.42
N TRP A 41 12.47 6.81 -3.42
CA TRP A 41 12.10 6.67 -1.99
C TRP A 41 10.75 7.32 -1.65
N ALA A 42 10.34 8.33 -2.40
CA ALA A 42 9.11 9.10 -2.21
C ALA A 42 7.91 8.46 -2.90
N TYR A 43 8.11 7.62 -3.93
CA TYR A 43 7.04 6.89 -4.60
C TYR A 43 7.29 5.38 -4.54
N LYS A 44 7.15 4.81 -3.35
CA LYS A 44 7.06 3.35 -3.22
C LYS A 44 5.75 2.88 -3.87
N PRO A 45 5.77 1.99 -4.89
CA PRO A 45 4.55 1.37 -5.44
C PRO A 45 3.79 0.54 -4.38
N GLU A 46 4.45 0.26 -3.26
CA GLU A 46 3.88 -0.36 -2.08
C GLU A 46 2.97 0.59 -1.29
N SER A 47 3.01 1.90 -1.56
CA SER A 47 2.15 2.91 -0.96
C SER A 47 0.93 3.24 -1.82
N SER A 48 0.74 2.56 -2.96
CA SER A 48 -0.41 2.82 -3.82
C SER A 48 -1.73 2.64 -3.06
N PRO A 49 -2.74 3.53 -3.30
CA PRO A 49 -4.10 3.31 -2.81
C PRO A 49 -4.57 1.93 -3.29
N GLY A 50 -4.86 1.03 -2.36
CA GLY A 50 -5.15 -0.39 -2.62
C GLY A 50 -4.11 -1.39 -2.10
N SER A 51 -2.89 -0.96 -1.74
CA SER A 51 -1.89 -1.89 -1.18
C SER A 51 -2.24 -2.34 0.25
N ARG A 52 -1.80 -3.56 0.62
CA ARG A 52 -1.89 -4.05 2.01
C ARG A 52 -0.86 -3.40 2.94
N GLN A 53 0.08 -2.63 2.39
CA GLN A 53 1.14 -1.95 3.14
C GLN A 53 0.75 -0.54 3.58
N ILE A 54 -0.45 -0.03 3.21
CA ILE A 54 -0.95 1.29 3.61
C ILE A 54 -0.81 1.56 5.12
N GLN A 55 -0.42 2.77 5.50
CA GLN A 55 -0.33 3.15 6.91
C GLN A 55 -1.70 3.64 7.42
N LEU A 56 -1.92 3.58 8.73
CA LEU A 56 -3.21 3.94 9.31
C LEU A 56 -3.59 5.39 9.00
N TRP A 57 -2.66 6.33 9.16
CA TRP A 57 -2.92 7.74 8.86
C TRP A 57 -3.26 7.98 7.39
N HIS A 58 -2.56 7.33 6.45
CA HIS A 58 -2.88 7.41 5.02
C HIS A 58 -4.29 6.89 4.74
N PHE A 59 -4.67 5.78 5.39
CA PHE A 59 -6.00 5.22 5.26
C PHE A 59 -7.09 6.14 5.83
N ILE A 60 -6.84 6.78 6.99
CA ILE A 60 -7.77 7.77 7.56
C ILE A 60 -7.97 8.95 6.61
N LEU A 61 -6.88 9.48 6.03
CA LEU A 61 -6.98 10.56 5.04
C LEU A 61 -7.71 10.13 3.76
N GLU A 62 -7.59 8.87 3.35
CA GLU A 62 -8.30 8.31 2.19
C GLU A 62 -9.81 8.21 2.46
N LEU A 63 -10.22 7.82 3.67
CA LEU A 63 -11.63 7.83 4.07
C LEU A 63 -12.18 9.27 4.13
N LEU A 64 -11.41 10.20 4.71
CA LEU A 64 -11.80 11.60 4.86
C LEU A 64 -11.97 12.35 3.53
N GLN A 65 -11.28 11.93 2.47
CA GLN A 65 -11.41 12.49 1.12
C GLN A 65 -12.68 12.05 0.39
N LYS A 66 -13.34 11.00 0.88
CA LYS A 66 -14.46 10.36 0.18
C LYS A 66 -15.78 10.73 0.83
N GLU A 67 -16.68 11.30 0.04
CA GLU A 67 -18.00 11.72 0.53
C GLU A 67 -18.85 10.54 1.03
N GLU A 68 -18.67 9.35 0.45
CA GLU A 68 -19.35 8.10 0.87
C GLU A 68 -19.10 7.76 2.36
N TYR A 69 -17.96 8.18 2.93
CA TYR A 69 -17.60 7.90 4.32
C TYR A 69 -17.86 9.07 5.26
N GLN A 70 -18.45 10.18 4.83
CA GLN A 70 -18.75 11.34 5.69
C GLN A 70 -19.69 11.00 6.86
N GLY A 71 -20.51 9.95 6.71
CA GLY A 71 -21.32 9.39 7.80
C GLY A 71 -20.50 8.64 8.85
N VAL A 72 -19.34 8.11 8.47
CA VAL A 72 -18.47 7.25 9.29
C VAL A 72 -17.30 8.03 9.90
N ILE A 73 -16.64 8.87 9.11
CA ILE A 73 -15.53 9.73 9.50
C ILE A 73 -15.56 11.02 8.68
N ALA A 74 -15.42 12.17 9.32
CA ALA A 74 -15.50 13.46 8.65
C ALA A 74 -14.53 14.47 9.27
N TRP A 75 -14.09 15.43 8.45
CA TRP A 75 -13.42 16.62 8.95
C TRP A 75 -14.39 17.42 9.82
N GLN A 76 -13.92 17.92 10.95
CA GLN A 76 -14.71 18.71 11.89
C GLN A 76 -13.79 19.69 12.59
N GLY A 77 -14.24 20.94 12.77
CA GLY A 77 -13.47 21.94 13.50
C GLY A 77 -12.40 22.60 12.62
N ASP A 78 -11.22 22.81 13.18
CA ASP A 78 -10.11 23.49 12.52
C ASP A 78 -9.33 22.58 11.55
N TYR A 79 -8.37 23.16 10.82
CA TYR A 79 -7.55 22.43 9.86
C TYR A 79 -6.83 21.24 10.50
N GLY A 80 -7.19 20.02 10.06
CA GLY A 80 -6.59 18.78 10.54
C GLY A 80 -7.37 18.08 11.66
N GLU A 81 -8.45 18.68 12.16
CA GLU A 81 -9.34 18.04 13.11
C GLU A 81 -10.39 17.19 12.40
N PHE A 82 -10.56 15.96 12.86
CA PHE A 82 -11.55 15.04 12.33
C PHE A 82 -12.26 14.30 13.45
N VAL A 83 -13.48 13.87 13.16
CA VAL A 83 -14.30 13.08 14.08
C VAL A 83 -14.65 11.75 13.44
N ILE A 84 -14.53 10.69 14.23
CA ILE A 84 -15.00 9.35 13.88
C ILE A 84 -16.41 9.23 14.45
N LYS A 85 -17.40 9.17 13.57
CA LYS A 85 -18.82 9.01 13.91
C LYS A 85 -19.16 7.54 14.15
N ASP A 86 -18.69 6.66 13.27
CA ASP A 86 -18.87 5.20 13.37
C ASP A 86 -17.53 4.48 13.55
N PRO A 87 -17.04 4.30 14.79
CA PRO A 87 -15.74 3.69 15.06
C PRO A 87 -15.63 2.22 14.60
N ASP A 88 -16.73 1.47 14.70
CA ASP A 88 -16.77 0.07 14.29
C ASP A 88 -16.59 -0.08 12.77
N GLU A 89 -17.20 0.80 11.99
CA GLU A 89 -17.09 0.76 10.53
C GLU A 89 -15.69 1.15 10.06
N VAL A 90 -15.07 2.18 10.67
CA VAL A 90 -13.66 2.51 10.41
C VAL A 90 -12.75 1.31 10.70
N ALA A 91 -12.97 0.63 11.83
CA ALA A 91 -12.18 -0.54 12.20
C ALA A 91 -12.39 -1.72 11.27
N ARG A 92 -13.64 -1.96 10.81
CA ARG A 92 -13.99 -3.00 9.85
C ARG A 92 -13.30 -2.75 8.50
N LEU A 93 -13.40 -1.54 7.98
CA LEU A 93 -12.75 -1.13 6.72
C LEU A 93 -11.23 -1.27 6.81
N TRP A 94 -10.64 -0.87 7.94
CA TRP A 94 -9.21 -1.07 8.19
C TRP A 94 -8.83 -2.55 8.26
N GLY A 95 -9.65 -3.37 8.92
CA GLY A 95 -9.51 -4.82 8.99
C GLY A 95 -9.52 -5.45 7.60
N ILE A 96 -10.45 -5.06 6.72
CA ILE A 96 -10.52 -5.53 5.33
C ILE A 96 -9.26 -5.14 4.57
N ARG A 97 -8.84 -3.87 4.67
CA ARG A 97 -7.67 -3.34 3.96
C ARG A 97 -6.36 -4.05 4.34
N LYS A 98 -6.23 -4.45 5.61
CA LYS A 98 -5.06 -5.18 6.15
C LYS A 98 -5.24 -6.70 6.23
N CYS A 99 -6.38 -7.24 5.78
CA CYS A 99 -6.78 -8.64 5.97
C CYS A 99 -6.69 -9.12 7.45
N LYS A 100 -7.13 -8.29 8.39
CA LYS A 100 -7.20 -8.58 9.83
C LYS A 100 -8.67 -8.70 10.26
N PRO A 101 -9.25 -9.92 10.30
CA PRO A 101 -10.67 -10.12 10.60
C PRO A 101 -11.06 -9.80 12.04
N HIS A 102 -10.10 -9.81 12.97
CA HIS A 102 -10.30 -9.45 14.38
C HIS A 102 -9.88 -8.01 14.70
N MET A 103 -9.96 -7.12 13.71
CA MET A 103 -9.75 -5.69 13.90
C MET A 103 -10.96 -5.06 14.60
N ASN A 104 -10.70 -4.14 15.51
CA ASN A 104 -11.73 -3.37 16.21
C ASN A 104 -11.19 -1.96 16.50
N TYR A 105 -12.07 -1.08 16.97
CA TYR A 105 -11.69 0.30 17.23
C TYR A 105 -10.64 0.43 18.34
N ASP A 106 -10.70 -0.38 19.40
CA ASP A 106 -9.72 -0.36 20.49
C ASP A 106 -8.28 -0.54 19.96
N LYS A 107 -8.05 -1.57 19.13
CA LYS A 107 -6.75 -1.85 18.51
C LYS A 107 -6.33 -0.76 17.53
N LEU A 108 -7.28 -0.24 16.75
CA LEU A 108 -7.03 0.84 15.80
C LEU A 108 -6.63 2.13 16.52
N SER A 109 -7.39 2.51 17.54
CA SER A 109 -7.14 3.72 18.35
C SER A 109 -5.76 3.68 18.99
N ARG A 110 -5.27 2.50 19.38
CA ARG A 110 -3.95 2.36 19.97
C ARG A 110 -2.82 2.68 18.99
N ALA A 111 -3.04 2.43 17.69
CA ALA A 111 -2.11 2.75 16.62
C ALA A 111 -2.20 4.22 16.14
N LEU A 112 -3.22 4.97 16.57
CA LEU A 112 -3.34 6.42 16.34
C LEU A 112 -2.66 7.26 17.44
N ARG A 113 -2.36 6.67 18.60
CA ARG A 113 -1.64 7.32 19.71
C ARG A 113 -0.14 7.29 19.49
#